data_AF-A0A2V9W4S8-F1
#
_entry.id   AF-A0A2V9W4S8-F1
#
_cell.length_a   1.000
_cell.length_b   1.000
_cell.length_c   1.000
_cell.angle_alpha   90.00
_cell.angle_beta   90.00
_cell.angle_gamma   90.00
#
_symmetry.space_group_name_H-M   'P 1'
#
loop_
_entity.id
_entity.type
_entity.pdbx_description
1 polymer ?
#
loop_
_entity_poly.entity_id
_entity_poly.type
_entity_poly.pdbx_seq_one_letter_code
_entity_poly.pdbx_strand_id
1 'polypeptide(L)' 'MKHLRRIFLKFYLLFVNSKVEAELAREIGAHLALLEDEYLRQGMTPEDARRAARLAYGGVE' A
#
# COMPACT_ATOMS: atom_id res chain seq x y z
N MET A 1 21.87 19.73 -24.23
CA MET A 1 21.54 18.27 -24.20
C MET A 1 21.67 17.59 -22.83
N LYS A 2 22.61 17.96 -21.94
CA LYS A 2 22.79 17.30 -20.62
C LYS A 2 21.66 17.56 -19.60
N HIS A 3 21.02 18.73 -19.65
CA HIS A 3 19.93 19.08 -18.73
C HIS A 3 18.63 18.30 -19.01
N LEU A 4 18.30 18.08 -20.29
CA LEU A 4 17.15 17.26 -20.69
C LEU A 4 17.25 15.86 -20.09
N ARG A 5 18.40 15.18 -20.24
CA ARG A 5 18.62 13.85 -19.66
C ARG A 5 18.34 13.80 -18.17
N ARG A 6 18.76 14.82 -17.42
CA ARG A 6 18.56 14.87 -15.97
C ARG A 6 17.10 15.11 -15.58
N ILE A 7 16.37 15.88 -16.38
CA ILE A 7 14.93 16.11 -16.18
C ILE A 7 14.15 14.81 -16.49
N PHE A 8 14.43 14.15 -17.62
CA PHE A 8 13.80 12.87 -17.97
C PHE A 8 14.08 11.77 -16.94
N LEU A 9 15.32 11.67 -16.42
CA LEU A 9 15.64 10.71 -15.35
C LEU A 9 14.87 11.01 -14.07
N LYS A 10 14.71 12.28 -13.67
CA LYS A 10 13.91 12.64 -12.49
C LYS A 10 12.44 12.27 -12.68
N PHE A 11 11.84 12.58 -13.84
CA PHE A 11 10.46 12.19 -14.14
C PHE A 11 10.28 10.67 -14.19
N TYR A 12 11.25 9.95 -14.78
CA TYR A 12 11.24 8.49 -14.82
C TYR A 12 11.38 7.88 -13.42
N LEU A 13 12.27 8.39 -12.56
CA LEU A 13 12.38 7.95 -11.17
C LEU A 13 11.09 8.20 -10.39
N LEU A 14 10.44 9.34 -10.57
CA LEU A 14 9.13 9.62 -9.96
C LEU A 14 8.08 8.62 -10.42
N PHE A 15 7.99 8.34 -11.73
CA PHE A 15 7.02 7.37 -12.26
C PHE A 15 7.31 5.94 -11.84
N VAL A 16 8.59 5.53 -11.81
CA VAL A 16 9.01 4.21 -11.30
C VAL A 16 8.70 4.11 -9.81
N ASN A 17 9.01 5.13 -9.03
CA ASN A 17 8.70 5.17 -7.61
C ASN A 17 7.18 5.07 -7.39
N SER A 18 6.37 5.85 -8.10
CA SER A 18 4.91 5.74 -8.02
C SER A 18 4.37 4.38 -8.47
N LYS A 19 5.02 3.72 -9.44
CA LYS A 19 4.60 2.37 -9.88
C LYS A 19 4.97 1.31 -8.83
N VAL A 20 6.15 1.42 -8.23
CA VAL A 20 6.59 0.57 -7.12
C VAL A 20 5.74 0.82 -5.88
N GLU A 21 5.40 2.07 -5.58
CA GLU A 21 4.47 2.44 -4.51
C GLU A 21 3.06 1.92 -4.78
N ALA A 22 2.58 1.95 -6.02
CA ALA A 22 1.28 1.40 -6.39
C ALA A 22 1.25 -0.14 -6.34
N GLU A 23 2.36 -0.79 -6.70
CA GLU A 23 2.54 -2.23 -6.58
C GLU A 23 2.62 -2.66 -5.10
N LEU A 24 3.39 -1.92 -4.30
CA LEU A 24 3.44 -2.06 -2.86
C LEU A 24 2.05 -1.82 -2.24
N ALA A 25 1.36 -0.74 -2.60
CA ALA A 25 0.00 -0.47 -2.12
C ALA A 25 -1.01 -1.56 -2.51
N ARG A 26 -0.84 -2.19 -3.68
CA ARG A 26 -1.62 -3.37 -4.06
C ARG A 26 -1.30 -4.59 -3.18
N GLU A 27 -0.03 -4.87 -2.96
CA GLU A 27 0.41 -5.99 -2.11
C GLU A 27 -0.09 -5.81 -0.67
N ILE A 28 0.02 -4.59 -0.15
CA ILE A 28 -0.54 -4.15 1.14
C ILE A 28 -2.06 -4.33 1.16
N GLY A 29 -2.77 -3.87 0.13
CA GLY A 29 -4.21 -4.01 0.02
C GLY A 29 -4.66 -5.47 0.02
N ALA A 30 -3.92 -6.35 -0.68
CA ALA A 30 -4.18 -7.78 -0.68
C ALA A 30 -3.94 -8.42 0.71
N HIS A 31 -2.88 -7.99 1.41
CA HIS A 31 -2.58 -8.47 2.76
C HIS A 31 -3.62 -7.98 3.79
N LEU A 32 -4.05 -6.73 3.68
CA LEU A 32 -5.13 -6.15 4.50
C LEU A 32 -6.46 -6.87 4.26
N ALA A 33 -6.78 -7.22 3.02
CA ALA A 33 -8.01 -7.95 2.70
C ALA A 33 -8.01 -9.37 3.30
N LEU A 34 -6.86 -10.05 3.31
CA LEU A 34 -6.71 -11.35 3.98
C LEU A 34 -6.89 -11.25 5.50
N LEU A 35 -6.31 -10.22 6.13
CA LEU A 35 -6.50 -9.95 7.57
C LEU A 35 -7.95 -9.59 7.89
N GLU A 36 -8.59 -8.77 7.06
CA GLU A 36 -10.02 -8.41 7.21
C GLU A 36 -10.90 -9.66 7.14
N ASP A 37 -10.66 -10.57 6.19
CA ASP A 37 -11.40 -11.84 6.10
C ASP A 37 -11.21 -12.73 7.33
N GLU A 38 -9.98 -12.84 7.85
CA GLU A 38 -9.71 -13.58 9.09
C GLU A 38 -10.47 -12.98 10.28
N TYR A 39 -10.45 -11.66 10.45
CA TYR A 39 -11.17 -11.00 11.54
C TYR A 39 -12.69 -11.14 11.40
N LEU A 40 -13.22 -11.04 10.18
CA LEU A 40 -14.62 -11.31 9.89
C LEU A 40 -15.00 -12.75 10.27
N ARG A 41 -14.15 -13.73 9.95
CA ARG A 41 -14.35 -15.14 10.31
C ARG A 41 -14.25 -15.41 11.80
N GLN A 42 -13.48 -14.59 12.53
CA GLN A 42 -13.44 -14.59 14.00
C GLN A 42 -14.67 -13.93 14.62
N GLY A 43 -15.59 -13.39 13.81
CA GLY A 43 -16.84 -12.78 14.27
C GLY A 43 -16.75 -11.27 14.52
N MET A 44 -15.68 -10.60 14.07
CA MET A 44 -15.65 -9.14 14.10
C MET A 44 -16.63 -8.55 13.08
N THR A 45 -17.12 -7.35 13.40
CA THR A 45 -17.85 -6.54 12.43
C THR A 45 -16.89 -6.07 11.33
N PRO A 46 -17.36 -5.83 10.10
CA PRO A 46 -16.50 -5.36 9.00
C PRO A 46 -15.77 -4.05 9.30
N GLU A 47 -16.35 -3.20 10.15
CA GLU A 47 -15.72 -1.94 10.58
C GLU A 47 -14.56 -2.19 11.55
N ASP A 48 -14.74 -3.09 12.52
CA ASP A 48 -13.69 -3.51 13.44
C ASP A 48 -12.59 -4.30 12.74
N ALA A 49 -12.94 -5.20 11.83
CA ALA A 49 -11.99 -5.97 11.03
C ALA A 49 -11.08 -5.06 10.18
N ARG A 50 -11.65 -4.03 9.53
CA ARG A 50 -10.87 -3.01 8.80
C ARG A 50 -9.95 -2.21 9.69
N ARG A 51 -10.41 -1.89 10.90
CA ARG A 51 -9.61 -1.13 11.85
C ARG A 51 -8.47 -1.99 12.40
N ALA A 52 -8.75 -3.23 12.76
CA ALA A 52 -7.78 -4.21 13.24
C ALA A 52 -6.73 -4.53 12.16
N ALA A 53 -7.14 -4.77 10.91
CA ALA A 53 -6.22 -5.01 9.81
C ALA A 53 -5.29 -3.81 9.57
N ARG A 54 -5.82 -2.58 9.58
CA ARG A 54 -5.01 -1.36 9.44
C ARG A 54 -4.07 -1.12 10.63
N LEU A 55 -4.50 -1.42 11.86
CA LEU A 55 -3.66 -1.35 13.05
C LEU A 55 -2.56 -2.43 13.06
N ALA A 56 -2.85 -3.63 12.55
CA ALA A 56 -1.88 -4.72 12.45
C ALA A 56 -0.82 -4.42 11.38
N TYR A 57 -1.22 -3.80 10.26
CA TYR A 57 -0.32 -3.50 9.14
C TYR A 57 0.45 -2.18 9.30
N GLY A 58 -0.23 -1.12 9.70
CA GLY A 58 0.32 0.23 9.87
C GLY A 58 0.67 0.54 11.32
N GLY A 59 1.04 -0.49 12.09
CA GLY A 59 1.18 -0.46 13.54
C GLY A 59 1.77 0.81 14.10
N VAL A 60 0.85 1.65 14.62
CA VAL A 60 1.07 2.74 15.57
C VAL A 60 1.86 3.92 14.98
N GLU A 61 1.39 5.14 15.27
CA GLU A 61 2.15 6.38 15.05
C GLU A 61 3.59 6.31 15.56
#